data_AF-A0A3S5B0B2-F1
#
_entry.id   AF-A0A3S5B0B2-F1
#
_cell.length_a   1.000
_cell.length_b   1.000
_cell.length_c   1.000
_cell.angle_alpha   90.00
_cell.angle_beta   90.00
_cell.angle_gamma   90.00
#
_symmetry.space_group_name_H-M   'P 1'
#
loop_
_entity.id
_entity.type
_entity.pdbx_description
1 polymer ?
#
loop_
_entity_poly.entity_id
_entity_poly.type
_entity_poly.pdbx_seq_one_letter_code
_entity_poly.pdbx_strand_id
1 'polypeptide(L)'
;MPIYEPVILGEKTPVIFDIGYVYTKALLDVDLLVNPGPALFFQLGHNWYILLYLLVNPKERRVVLVESILTTNILKNLIGDVLFNHFEVPSIICAPAHLLATFTLGISSALVVDCGYQEAVIIPICEGVTILSAWQSSHLGSQRIHQYVKLDINLGEDILEDIKVRACFVTTLSRARQWQIWCESSENENKEDKNVEPPEVGEPHFVYALNSLNGGRHLNIPSCIRELAAEPLFTSDNDHITIATMVLRSILASPIDVRSSRT
;
A
#
# COMPACT_ATOMS: atom_id res chain seq x y z
N MET A 1 -4.57 -31.13 -13.86
CA MET A 1 -5.44 -30.60 -12.77
C MET A 1 -6.80 -30.35 -13.37
N PRO A 2 -7.90 -30.82 -12.76
CA PRO A 2 -9.22 -30.49 -13.28
C PRO A 2 -9.42 -28.99 -13.05
N ILE A 3 -9.70 -28.29 -14.15
CA ILE A 3 -10.18 -26.91 -14.15
C ILE A 3 -11.51 -26.96 -13.40
N TYR A 4 -11.62 -26.23 -12.30
CA TYR A 4 -12.91 -25.97 -11.66
C TYR A 4 -13.75 -25.16 -12.66
N GLU A 5 -14.51 -25.84 -13.51
CA GLU A 5 -15.70 -25.23 -14.11
C GLU A 5 -16.74 -25.13 -12.99
N PRO A 6 -17.19 -23.92 -12.60
CA PRO A 6 -18.34 -23.81 -11.72
C PRO A 6 -19.57 -24.18 -12.53
N VAL A 7 -19.95 -25.46 -12.47
CA VAL A 7 -21.27 -25.95 -12.83
C VAL A 7 -22.26 -25.44 -11.76
N ILE A 8 -22.62 -24.16 -11.82
CA ILE A 8 -23.82 -23.63 -11.18
C ILE A 8 -24.47 -22.67 -12.18
N LEU A 9 -25.34 -23.22 -13.02
CA LEU A 9 -26.25 -22.46 -13.87
C LEU A 9 -27.11 -21.56 -12.97
N GLY A 10 -26.75 -20.28 -12.84
CA GLY A 10 -27.57 -19.26 -12.16
C GLY A 10 -26.89 -18.44 -11.06
N GLU A 11 -25.68 -18.79 -10.58
CA GLU A 11 -24.97 -17.93 -9.62
C GLU A 11 -24.23 -16.81 -10.35
N LYS A 12 -24.66 -15.57 -10.14
CA LYS A 12 -23.95 -14.39 -10.64
C LYS A 12 -22.65 -14.22 -9.87
N THR A 13 -21.58 -13.90 -10.59
CA THR A 13 -20.26 -13.65 -10.00
C THR A 13 -20.31 -12.52 -8.97
N PRO A 14 -19.67 -12.70 -7.80
CA PRO A 14 -19.65 -11.69 -6.77
C PRO A 14 -18.82 -10.48 -7.19
N VAL A 15 -19.16 -9.31 -6.66
CA VAL A 15 -18.35 -8.11 -6.77
C VAL A 15 -17.39 -8.08 -5.60
N ILE A 16 -16.10 -7.86 -5.84
CA ILE A 16 -15.07 -7.80 -4.81
C ILE A 16 -14.62 -6.34 -4.66
N PHE A 17 -14.63 -5.82 -3.43
CA PHE A 17 -14.11 -4.49 -3.10
C PHE A 17 -12.94 -4.62 -2.13
N ASP A 18 -11.79 -4.04 -2.48
CA ASP A 18 -10.66 -3.79 -1.59
C ASP A 18 -10.63 -2.29 -1.30
N ILE A 19 -11.06 -1.92 -0.09
CA ILE A 19 -11.24 -0.51 0.28
C ILE A 19 -10.03 -0.05 1.07
N GLY A 20 -9.20 0.77 0.43
CA GLY A 20 -8.05 1.42 1.06
C GLY A 20 -8.29 2.89 1.42
N TYR A 21 -7.30 3.49 2.07
CA TYR A 21 -7.31 4.91 2.42
C TYR A 21 -7.12 5.83 1.20
N VAL A 22 -6.26 5.44 0.25
CA VAL A 22 -5.98 6.25 -0.95
C VAL A 22 -6.67 5.70 -2.18
N TYR A 23 -6.68 4.38 -2.34
CA TYR A 23 -7.27 3.72 -3.50
C TYR A 23 -8.31 2.72 -3.05
N THR A 24 -9.39 2.65 -3.82
CA THR A 24 -10.36 1.56 -3.75
C THR A 24 -10.24 0.72 -5.01
N LYS A 25 -10.06 -0.59 -4.85
CA LYS A 25 -10.06 -1.54 -5.96
C LYS A 25 -11.40 -2.26 -5.99
N ALA A 26 -11.96 -2.42 -7.18
CA ALA A 26 -13.17 -3.20 -7.41
C ALA A 26 -12.87 -4.23 -8.49
N LEU A 27 -13.18 -5.50 -8.22
CA LEU A 27 -13.00 -6.60 -9.17
C LEU A 27 -14.36 -7.23 -9.45
N LEU A 28 -14.66 -7.40 -10.73
CA LEU A 28 -15.78 -8.21 -11.22
C LEU A 28 -15.26 -9.10 -12.35
N ASP A 29 -15.49 -10.40 -12.22
CA ASP A 29 -14.93 -11.43 -13.13
C ASP A 29 -13.39 -11.32 -13.21
N VAL A 30 -12.88 -10.64 -14.24
CA VAL A 30 -11.44 -10.39 -14.46
C VAL A 30 -11.11 -8.90 -14.56
N ASP A 31 -12.12 -8.03 -14.49
CA ASP A 31 -11.97 -6.59 -14.68
C ASP A 31 -11.66 -5.91 -13.35
N LEU A 32 -10.41 -5.46 -13.20
CA LEU A 32 -9.94 -4.70 -12.04
C LEU A 32 -10.07 -3.20 -12.31
N LEU A 33 -10.93 -2.55 -11.57
CA LEU A 33 -11.06 -1.10 -11.51
C LEU A 33 -10.34 -0.56 -10.27
N VAL A 34 -9.47 0.43 -10.46
CA VAL A 34 -8.79 1.13 -9.35
C VAL A 34 -9.17 2.61 -9.40
N ASN A 35 -9.78 3.11 -8.33
CA ASN A 35 -10.17 4.51 -8.23
C ASN A 35 -9.43 5.20 -7.08
N PRO A 36 -8.91 6.42 -7.28
CA PRO A 36 -8.42 7.25 -6.18
C PRO A 36 -9.60 7.76 -5.34
N GLY A 37 -9.45 7.71 -4.01
CA GLY A 37 -10.40 8.24 -3.03
C GLY A 37 -10.53 7.36 -1.77
N PRO A 38 -10.68 7.97 -0.57
CA PRO A 38 -10.83 7.24 0.69
C PRO A 38 -12.16 6.51 0.83
N ALA A 39 -12.16 5.44 1.65
CA ALA A 39 -13.34 4.72 2.12
C ALA A 39 -14.52 5.61 2.57
N LEU A 40 -14.23 6.80 3.14
CA LEU A 40 -15.23 7.78 3.57
C LEU A 40 -16.09 8.35 2.43
N PHE A 41 -15.75 8.12 1.16
CA PHE A 41 -16.59 8.50 0.03
C PHE A 41 -17.97 7.79 0.04
N PHE A 42 -18.13 6.68 0.78
CA PHE A 42 -19.44 6.06 1.01
C PHE A 42 -20.40 6.93 1.85
N GLN A 43 -19.90 7.94 2.56
CA GLN A 43 -20.66 8.69 3.56
C GLN A 43 -21.51 9.84 2.96
N LEU A 44 -21.26 10.22 1.70
CA LEU A 44 -21.88 11.41 1.09
C LEU A 44 -22.99 11.11 0.07
N GLY A 45 -23.48 9.88 -0.05
CA GLY A 45 -24.58 9.55 -0.97
C GLY A 45 -24.30 9.79 -2.47
N HIS A 46 -23.09 10.24 -2.81
CA HIS A 46 -22.65 10.60 -4.16
C HIS A 46 -21.93 9.46 -4.89
N ASN A 47 -21.78 8.29 -4.26
CA ASN A 47 -21.14 7.10 -4.85
C ASN A 47 -22.07 6.28 -5.75
N TRP A 48 -22.80 6.97 -6.62
CA TRP A 48 -23.34 6.43 -7.87
C TRP A 48 -22.21 5.86 -8.76
N TYR A 49 -20.99 6.38 -8.65
CA TYR A 49 -19.89 6.13 -9.59
C TYR A 49 -19.28 4.72 -9.57
N ILE A 50 -19.05 4.08 -8.42
CA ILE A 50 -18.35 2.77 -8.41
C ILE A 50 -19.21 1.64 -9.00
N LEU A 51 -20.49 1.57 -8.62
CA LEU A 51 -21.42 0.58 -9.19
C LEU A 51 -21.80 0.91 -10.63
N LEU A 52 -21.82 2.19 -11.00
CA LEU A 52 -21.92 2.61 -12.39
C LEU A 52 -20.78 2.06 -13.26
N TYR A 53 -19.53 2.13 -12.80
CA TYR A 53 -18.40 1.67 -13.60
C TYR A 53 -18.42 0.16 -13.83
N LEU A 54 -18.96 -0.60 -12.87
CA LEU A 54 -19.16 -2.03 -13.03
C LEU A 54 -20.38 -2.37 -13.90
N LEU A 55 -21.24 -1.40 -14.23
CA LEU A 55 -22.42 -1.53 -15.10
C LEU A 55 -23.33 -2.73 -14.75
N VAL A 56 -23.37 -3.12 -13.47
CA VAL A 56 -24.16 -4.26 -12.99
C VAL A 56 -25.14 -3.86 -11.90
N ASN A 57 -26.25 -4.61 -11.81
CA ASN A 57 -27.23 -4.44 -10.76
C ASN A 57 -26.71 -5.04 -9.43
N PRO A 58 -26.54 -4.23 -8.36
CA PRO A 58 -26.07 -4.71 -7.06
C PRO A 58 -27.06 -5.68 -6.40
N LYS A 59 -28.36 -5.58 -6.66
CA LYS A 59 -29.40 -6.43 -6.05
C LYS A 59 -29.30 -7.90 -6.41
N GLU A 60 -28.55 -8.23 -7.45
CA GLU A 60 -28.47 -9.58 -7.98
C GLU A 60 -27.11 -10.25 -7.73
N ARG A 61 -26.18 -9.55 -7.07
CA ARG A 61 -24.79 -10.01 -6.89
C ARG A 61 -24.34 -9.89 -5.45
N ARG A 62 -23.69 -10.94 -4.96
CA ARG A 62 -23.06 -10.96 -3.63
C ARG A 62 -21.84 -10.04 -3.63
N VAL A 63 -21.51 -9.47 -2.48
CA VAL A 63 -20.36 -8.58 -2.31
C VAL A 63 -19.32 -9.21 -1.39
N VAL A 64 -18.05 -9.21 -1.82
CA VAL A 64 -16.89 -9.58 -0.99
C VAL A 64 -16.14 -8.31 -0.65
N LEU A 65 -16.09 -7.96 0.63
CA LEU A 65 -15.30 -6.85 1.14
C LEU A 65 -13.94 -7.39 1.61
N VAL A 66 -12.89 -7.06 0.88
CA VAL A 66 -11.51 -7.30 1.27
C VAL A 66 -11.11 -6.18 2.23
N GLU A 67 -10.75 -6.57 3.45
CA GLU A 67 -10.38 -5.62 4.50
C GLU A 67 -9.08 -6.02 5.20
N SER A 68 -8.40 -5.03 5.78
CA SER A 68 -7.36 -5.32 6.77
C SER A 68 -7.98 -5.96 8.01
N ILE A 69 -7.22 -6.82 8.69
CA ILE A 69 -7.69 -7.61 9.84
C ILE A 69 -8.15 -6.72 11.00
N LEU A 70 -7.55 -5.54 11.14
CA LEU A 70 -7.84 -4.60 12.23
C LEU A 70 -8.79 -3.47 11.83
N THR A 71 -9.48 -3.60 10.69
CA THR A 71 -10.49 -2.63 10.29
C THR A 71 -11.58 -2.52 11.36
N THR A 72 -11.91 -1.27 11.73
CA THR A 72 -12.88 -0.99 12.80
C THR A 72 -14.28 -1.49 12.44
N ASN A 73 -15.01 -1.98 13.44
CA ASN A 73 -16.40 -2.41 13.27
C ASN A 73 -17.34 -1.25 12.88
N ILE A 74 -16.99 -0.01 13.24
CA ILE A 74 -17.77 1.18 12.87
C ILE A 74 -17.82 1.32 11.34
N LEU A 75 -16.66 1.22 10.68
CA LEU A 75 -16.61 1.31 9.22
C LEU A 75 -17.33 0.14 8.56
N LYS A 76 -17.15 -1.09 9.07
CA LYS A 76 -17.86 -2.27 8.56
C LYS A 76 -19.38 -2.14 8.65
N ASN A 77 -19.88 -1.67 9.79
CA ASN A 77 -21.32 -1.49 9.99
C ASN A 77 -21.86 -0.41 9.06
N LEU A 78 -21.14 0.72 8.89
CA LEU A 78 -21.52 1.76 7.95
C LEU A 78 -21.60 1.25 6.50
N ILE A 79 -20.57 0.51 6.05
CA ILE A 79 -20.55 -0.09 4.71
C ILE A 79 -21.70 -1.11 4.57
N GLY A 80 -21.91 -1.94 5.58
CA GLY A 80 -23.02 -2.89 5.63
C GLY A 80 -24.38 -2.21 5.53
N ASP A 81 -24.60 -1.12 6.28
CA ASP A 81 -25.84 -0.35 6.25
C ASP A 81 -26.10 0.25 4.87
N VAL A 82 -25.08 0.80 4.22
CA VAL A 82 -25.21 1.34 2.85
C VAL A 82 -25.51 0.21 1.85
N LEU A 83 -24.77 -0.89 1.91
CA LEU A 83 -24.92 -2.00 0.96
C LEU A 83 -26.27 -2.73 1.13
N PHE A 84 -26.74 -2.94 2.35
CA PHE A 84 -28.02 -3.61 2.59
C PHE A 84 -29.23 -2.66 2.46
N ASN A 85 -29.19 -1.47 3.06
CA ASN A 85 -30.39 -0.60 3.10
C ASN A 85 -30.55 0.25 1.84
N HIS A 86 -29.45 0.69 1.21
CA HIS A 86 -29.52 1.50 0.00
C HIS A 86 -29.44 0.67 -1.28
N PHE A 87 -28.51 -0.28 -1.33
CA PHE A 87 -28.28 -1.10 -2.54
C PHE A 87 -29.01 -2.44 -2.54
N GLU A 88 -29.56 -2.88 -1.41
CA GLU A 88 -30.29 -4.15 -1.25
C GLU A 88 -29.51 -5.36 -1.80
N VAL A 89 -28.20 -5.42 -1.51
CA VAL A 89 -27.38 -6.56 -1.95
C VAL A 89 -27.82 -7.85 -1.25
N PRO A 90 -27.76 -9.03 -1.91
CA PRO A 90 -28.18 -10.29 -1.30
C PRO A 90 -27.35 -10.71 -0.09
N SER A 91 -26.05 -10.45 -0.10
CA SER A 91 -25.14 -10.84 0.97
C SER A 91 -23.81 -10.11 0.89
N ILE A 92 -23.16 -9.93 2.03
CA ILE A 92 -21.83 -9.34 2.17
C ILE A 92 -20.94 -10.32 2.96
N ILE A 93 -19.71 -10.53 2.52
CA ILE A 93 -18.68 -11.25 3.29
C ILE A 93 -17.44 -10.38 3.43
N CYS A 94 -16.96 -10.20 4.66
CA CYS A 94 -15.68 -9.52 4.92
C CYS A 94 -14.56 -10.57 4.99
N ALA A 95 -13.56 -10.43 4.13
CA ALA A 95 -12.45 -11.36 4.02
C ALA A 95 -11.11 -10.65 4.29
N PRO A 96 -10.23 -11.21 5.13
CA PRO A 96 -8.97 -10.57 5.47
C PRO A 96 -8.00 -10.57 4.29
N ALA A 97 -7.55 -9.39 3.88
CA ALA A 97 -6.68 -9.17 2.71
C ALA A 97 -5.42 -10.05 2.74
N HIS A 98 -4.78 -10.14 3.90
CA HIS A 98 -3.55 -10.91 4.11
C HIS A 98 -3.73 -12.40 3.80
N LEU A 99 -4.87 -12.99 4.17
CA LEU A 99 -5.17 -14.40 3.87
C LEU A 99 -5.51 -14.59 2.39
N LEU A 100 -6.26 -13.66 1.80
CA LEU A 100 -6.56 -13.70 0.37
C LEU A 100 -5.29 -13.61 -0.49
N ALA A 101 -4.27 -12.88 -0.03
CA ALA A 101 -2.99 -12.81 -0.72
C ALA A 101 -2.33 -14.20 -0.87
N THR A 102 -2.41 -15.08 0.13
CA THR A 102 -1.82 -16.43 0.02
C THR A 102 -2.59 -17.33 -0.93
N PHE A 103 -3.90 -17.11 -1.08
CA PHE A 103 -4.72 -17.84 -2.06
C PHE A 103 -4.26 -17.56 -3.49
N THR A 104 -3.82 -16.35 -3.80
CA THR A 104 -3.29 -16.01 -5.13
C THR A 104 -2.02 -16.78 -5.48
N LEU A 105 -1.24 -17.16 -4.47
CA LEU A 105 0.00 -17.92 -4.62
C LEU A 105 -0.22 -19.44 -4.50
N GLY A 106 -1.41 -19.89 -4.09
CA GLY A 106 -1.71 -21.30 -3.87
C GLY A 106 -0.90 -21.93 -2.72
N ILE A 107 -0.42 -21.11 -1.78
CA ILE A 107 0.36 -21.56 -0.61
C ILE A 107 -0.48 -21.46 0.66
N SER A 108 -0.32 -22.43 1.56
CA SER A 108 -1.05 -22.47 2.84
C SER A 108 -0.31 -21.73 3.96
N SER A 109 1.01 -21.62 3.86
CA SER A 109 1.89 -21.04 4.88
C SER A 109 2.79 -19.95 4.28
N ALA A 110 2.75 -18.74 4.83
CA ALA A 110 3.51 -17.59 4.35
C ALA A 110 3.64 -16.50 5.43
N LEU A 111 4.69 -15.69 5.35
CA LEU A 111 4.74 -14.40 6.07
C LEU A 111 4.29 -13.31 5.10
N VAL A 112 3.13 -12.71 5.37
CA VAL A 112 2.57 -11.66 4.50
C VAL A 112 3.00 -10.30 5.03
N VAL A 113 3.56 -9.49 4.14
CA VAL A 113 3.94 -8.09 4.38
C VAL A 113 3.06 -7.22 3.51
N ASP A 114 2.13 -6.50 4.13
CA ASP A 114 1.23 -5.55 3.46
C ASP A 114 1.69 -4.12 3.77
N CYS A 115 2.17 -3.41 2.76
CA CYS A 115 2.62 -2.02 2.90
C CYS A 115 1.58 -1.08 2.28
N GLY A 116 0.67 -0.60 3.13
CA GLY A 116 -0.38 0.34 2.75
C GLY A 116 0.10 1.80 2.68
N TYR A 117 -0.87 2.71 2.63
CA TYR A 117 -0.58 4.14 2.64
C TYR A 117 -0.20 4.65 4.04
N GLN A 118 -1.00 4.37 5.06
CA GLN A 118 -0.76 4.87 6.42
C GLN A 118 0.14 3.95 7.24
N GLU A 119 -0.12 2.63 7.15
CA GLU A 119 0.56 1.62 7.94
C GLU A 119 1.13 0.50 7.06
N ALA A 120 2.14 -0.16 7.60
CA ALA A 120 2.60 -1.45 7.11
C ALA A 120 2.24 -2.52 8.14
N VAL A 121 1.69 -3.63 7.68
CA VAL A 121 1.24 -4.75 8.49
C VAL A 121 2.00 -6.01 8.09
N ILE A 122 2.46 -6.76 9.09
CA ILE A 122 3.12 -8.04 8.89
C ILE A 122 2.36 -9.08 9.69
N ILE A 123 1.94 -10.15 9.02
CA ILE A 123 1.23 -11.23 9.67
C ILE A 123 1.67 -12.59 9.12
N PRO A 124 2.03 -13.55 9.99
CA PRO A 124 2.30 -14.91 9.55
C PRO A 124 0.99 -15.67 9.38
N ILE A 125 0.97 -16.49 8.35
CA ILE A 125 -0.11 -17.41 8.00
C ILE A 125 0.50 -18.81 7.98
N CYS A 126 -0.13 -19.75 8.66
CA CYS A 126 0.31 -21.13 8.75
C CYS A 126 -0.89 -22.04 8.49
N GLU A 127 -0.77 -22.92 7.50
CA GLU A 127 -1.81 -23.86 7.10
C GLU A 127 -3.22 -23.22 6.94
N GLY A 128 -3.25 -22.02 6.33
CA GLY A 128 -4.49 -21.27 6.10
C GLY A 128 -5.01 -20.50 7.31
N VAL A 129 -4.28 -20.48 8.43
CA VAL A 129 -4.66 -19.78 9.66
C VAL A 129 -3.71 -18.61 9.93
N THR A 130 -4.27 -17.43 10.17
CA THR A 130 -3.52 -16.22 10.53
C THR A 130 -3.07 -16.27 12.00
N ILE A 131 -1.79 -16.13 12.27
CA ILE A 131 -1.23 -16.12 13.63
C ILE A 131 -1.28 -14.69 14.20
N LEU A 132 -2.45 -14.33 14.74
CA LEU A 132 -2.70 -12.97 15.26
C LEU A 132 -1.76 -12.57 16.41
N SER A 133 -1.24 -13.53 17.19
CA SER A 133 -0.30 -13.25 18.28
C SER A 133 1.08 -12.77 17.80
N ALA A 134 1.42 -13.06 16.54
CA ALA A 134 2.69 -12.70 15.91
C ALA A 134 2.54 -11.56 14.89
N TRP A 135 1.39 -10.89 14.89
CA TRP A 135 1.12 -9.71 14.09
C TRP A 135 2.00 -8.52 14.51
N GLN A 136 2.44 -7.73 13.54
CA GLN A 136 3.13 -6.45 13.77
C GLN A 136 2.51 -5.39 12.86
N SER A 137 2.29 -4.18 13.37
CA SER A 137 2.01 -2.99 12.55
C SER A 137 2.81 -1.80 13.03
N SER A 138 3.09 -0.90 12.10
CA SER A 138 3.65 0.42 12.37
C SER A 138 3.20 1.40 11.30
N HIS A 139 3.30 2.69 11.61
CA HIS A 139 3.03 3.81 10.70
C HIS A 139 4.17 4.00 9.69
N LEU A 140 4.53 2.90 9.01
CA LEU A 140 5.58 2.79 7.98
C LEU A 140 4.93 2.52 6.61
N GLY A 141 3.91 3.30 6.28
CA GLY A 141 3.28 3.27 4.96
C GLY A 141 3.89 4.26 3.97
N SER A 142 3.31 4.29 2.76
CA SER A 142 3.67 5.24 1.71
C SER A 142 3.53 6.71 2.12
N GLN A 143 2.79 7.02 3.19
CA GLN A 143 2.68 8.35 3.78
C GLN A 143 4.05 8.90 4.25
N ARG A 144 4.95 8.05 4.75
CA ARG A 144 6.32 8.45 5.11
C ARG A 144 7.12 8.86 3.88
N ILE A 145 6.95 8.13 2.77
CA ILE A 145 7.54 8.49 1.46
C ILE A 145 6.96 9.83 0.98
N HIS A 146 5.65 10.03 1.15
CA HIS A 146 4.99 11.32 0.87
C HIS A 146 5.67 12.47 1.61
N GLN A 147 5.86 12.32 2.92
CA GLN A 147 6.50 13.34 3.75
C GLN A 147 7.95 13.59 3.37
N TYR A 148 8.68 12.54 2.97
CA TYR A 148 10.09 12.65 2.58
C TYR A 148 10.27 13.35 1.23
N VAL A 149 9.43 13.01 0.24
CA VAL A 149 9.49 13.60 -1.11
C VAL A 149 8.85 14.99 -1.14
N LYS A 150 8.04 15.34 -0.14
CA LYS A 150 7.39 16.65 -0.05
C LYS A 150 8.46 17.75 0.02
N LEU A 151 8.63 18.43 -1.11
CA LEU A 151 9.42 19.63 -1.23
C LEU A 151 8.74 20.78 -0.45
N ASP A 152 9.47 21.85 -0.14
CA ASP A 152 8.94 23.10 0.48
C ASP A 152 7.85 23.83 -0.35
N ILE A 153 7.38 23.19 -1.41
CA ILE A 153 6.36 23.67 -2.32
C ILE A 153 5.06 22.96 -1.96
N ASN A 154 4.00 23.74 -1.79
CA ASN A 154 2.66 23.20 -1.55
C ASN A 154 2.10 22.55 -2.83
N LEU A 155 2.52 21.30 -3.07
CA LEU A 155 2.08 20.47 -4.19
C LEU A 155 0.78 19.76 -3.84
N GLY A 156 -0.09 19.55 -4.83
CA GLY A 156 -1.26 18.71 -4.66
C GLY A 156 -0.85 17.24 -4.46
N GLU A 157 -1.60 16.50 -3.64
CA GLU A 157 -1.33 15.09 -3.33
C GLU A 157 -1.27 14.21 -4.61
N ASP A 158 -2.12 14.49 -5.61
CA ASP A 158 -2.09 13.76 -6.89
C ASP A 158 -0.77 13.93 -7.65
N ILE A 159 -0.20 15.14 -7.61
CA ILE A 159 1.09 15.44 -8.24
C ILE A 159 2.21 14.73 -7.49
N LEU A 160 2.13 14.70 -6.15
CA LEU A 160 3.13 14.05 -5.31
C LEU A 160 3.09 12.51 -5.47
N GLU A 161 1.91 11.91 -5.57
CA GLU A 161 1.74 10.50 -5.94
C GLU A 161 2.35 10.21 -7.32
N ASP A 162 2.08 11.04 -8.34
CA ASP A 162 2.64 10.85 -9.67
C ASP A 162 4.18 11.00 -9.69
N ILE A 163 4.73 11.94 -8.92
CA ILE A 163 6.17 12.08 -8.70
C ILE A 163 6.77 10.82 -8.07
N LYS A 164 6.14 10.26 -7.02
CA LYS A 164 6.63 9.04 -6.36
C LYS A 164 6.70 7.89 -7.35
N VAL A 165 5.68 7.72 -8.19
CA VAL A 165 5.60 6.61 -9.16
C VAL A 165 6.60 6.80 -10.31
N ARG A 166 6.76 8.02 -10.82
CA ARG A 166 7.58 8.26 -12.03
C ARG A 166 9.05 8.56 -11.75
N ALA A 167 9.37 9.18 -10.61
CA ALA A 167 10.71 9.69 -10.34
C ALA A 167 11.49 8.89 -9.29
N CYS A 168 10.80 8.34 -8.28
CA CYS A 168 11.46 7.69 -7.14
C CYS A 168 11.72 6.21 -7.40
N PHE A 169 12.77 5.66 -6.78
CA PHE A 169 13.12 4.25 -6.89
C PHE A 169 13.86 3.76 -5.66
N VAL A 170 13.81 2.45 -5.41
CA VAL A 170 14.47 1.83 -4.25
C VAL A 170 15.93 1.55 -4.57
N THR A 171 16.83 1.94 -3.66
CA THR A 171 18.27 1.74 -3.80
C THR A 171 18.82 0.69 -2.81
N THR A 172 20.09 0.31 -2.94
CA THR A 172 20.73 -0.65 -2.04
C THR A 172 21.19 0.02 -0.75
N LEU A 173 21.32 -0.74 0.36
CA LEU A 173 21.79 -0.21 1.64
C LEU A 173 23.15 0.51 1.53
N SER A 174 24.11 -0.09 0.79
CA SER A 174 25.42 0.52 0.57
C SER A 174 25.33 1.87 -0.16
N ARG A 175 24.40 1.96 -1.11
CA ARG A 175 24.17 3.16 -1.92
C ARG A 175 23.41 4.24 -1.14
N ALA A 176 22.40 3.88 -0.36
CA ALA A 176 21.71 4.80 0.54
C ALA A 176 22.68 5.43 1.57
N ARG A 177 23.59 4.63 2.13
CA ARG A 177 24.64 5.12 3.05
C ARG A 177 25.57 6.14 2.41
N GLN A 178 25.96 5.96 1.15
CA GLN A 178 26.80 6.94 0.45
C GLN A 178 26.09 8.29 0.35
N TRP A 179 24.79 8.29 0.01
CA TRP A 179 23.98 9.50 -0.02
C TRP A 179 23.83 10.14 1.36
N GLN A 180 23.60 9.34 2.41
CA GLN A 180 23.49 9.85 3.79
C GLN A 180 24.78 10.55 4.23
N ILE A 181 25.95 9.92 4.04
CA ILE A 181 27.25 10.51 4.37
C ILE A 181 27.46 11.82 3.61
N TRP A 182 27.11 11.85 2.32
CA TRP A 182 27.23 13.07 1.51
C TRP A 182 26.27 14.18 1.99
N CYS A 183 25.01 13.87 2.29
CA CYS A 183 24.05 14.85 2.82
C CYS A 183 24.51 15.41 4.17
N GLU A 184 24.93 14.56 5.11
CA GLU A 184 25.46 14.97 6.42
C GLU A 184 26.70 15.86 6.30
N SER A 185 27.59 15.55 5.35
CA SER A 185 28.78 16.38 5.06
C SER A 185 28.43 17.73 4.43
N SER A 186 27.29 17.81 3.74
CA SER A 186 26.80 19.04 3.10
C SER A 186 26.11 19.99 4.10
N GLU A 187 25.53 19.45 5.18
CA GLU A 187 24.84 20.21 6.23
C GLU A 187 25.77 20.72 7.35
N ASN A 188 26.90 20.04 7.59
CA ASN A 188 27.86 20.45 8.63
C ASN A 188 28.80 21.58 8.16
N GLU A 189 28.59 22.81 8.64
CA GLU A 189 29.41 23.99 8.33
C GLU A 189 30.83 23.96 8.95
N ASN A 190 31.06 23.08 9.94
CA ASN A 190 32.33 22.95 10.65
C ASN A 190 33.33 22.12 9.85
N LYS A 191 34.26 22.84 9.21
CA LYS A 191 35.34 22.39 8.32
C LYS A 191 36.26 21.34 8.96
N GLU A 192 36.24 20.11 8.45
CA GLU A 192 37.41 19.24 8.27
C GLU A 192 37.13 18.12 7.23
N ASP A 193 35.87 17.70 7.03
CA ASP A 193 35.44 16.67 6.06
C ASP A 193 34.82 17.22 4.75
N LYS A 194 35.45 18.21 4.11
CA LYS A 194 34.90 18.83 2.87
C LYS A 194 35.15 18.04 1.57
N ASN A 195 35.66 16.82 1.63
CA ASN A 195 36.08 16.06 0.45
C ASN A 195 35.17 14.88 0.09
N VAL A 196 33.97 14.78 0.66
CA VAL A 196 33.03 13.74 0.25
C VAL A 196 32.40 14.16 -1.08
N GLU A 197 32.85 13.53 -2.16
CA GLU A 197 32.24 13.74 -3.48
C GLU A 197 30.80 13.16 -3.50
N PRO A 198 29.87 13.83 -4.19
CA PRO A 198 28.52 13.29 -4.37
C PRO A 198 28.60 11.93 -5.06
N PRO A 199 27.73 10.97 -4.67
CA PRO A 199 27.68 9.70 -5.34
C PRO A 199 27.44 9.87 -6.84
N GLU A 200 28.15 9.08 -7.67
CA GLU A 200 28.01 9.15 -9.13
C GLU A 200 26.57 8.86 -9.54
N VAL A 201 26.00 9.71 -10.40
CA VAL A 201 24.64 9.60 -10.92
C VAL A 201 24.64 9.82 -12.43
N GLY A 202 23.83 9.04 -13.15
CA GLY A 202 23.64 9.25 -14.59
C GLY A 202 22.91 10.55 -14.91
N GLU A 203 21.93 10.92 -14.08
CA GLU A 203 21.19 12.19 -14.18
C GLU A 203 21.08 12.84 -12.80
N PRO A 204 21.34 14.15 -12.67
CA PRO A 204 21.32 14.84 -11.38
C PRO A 204 19.90 15.12 -10.85
N HIS A 205 18.93 15.27 -11.76
CA HIS A 205 17.54 15.53 -11.40
C HIS A 205 16.58 14.97 -12.44
N PHE A 206 15.39 14.59 -12.00
CA PHE A 206 14.25 14.30 -12.87
C PHE A 206 13.45 15.58 -13.10
N VAL A 207 13.16 15.90 -14.36
CA VAL A 207 12.37 17.09 -14.73
C VAL A 207 10.89 16.70 -14.78
N TYR A 208 10.12 17.11 -13.78
CA TYR A 208 8.68 16.93 -13.75
C TYR A 208 7.98 18.17 -14.34
N ALA A 209 7.27 18.00 -15.45
CA ALA A 209 6.49 19.09 -16.04
C ALA A 209 5.19 19.31 -15.26
N LEU A 210 5.02 20.50 -14.68
CA LEU A 210 3.72 20.94 -14.15
C LEU A 210 2.89 21.43 -15.33
N ASN A 211 1.86 20.67 -15.68
CA ASN A 211 0.87 21.08 -16.67
C ASN A 211 0.11 22.30 -16.13
N SER A 212 0.63 23.50 -16.39
CA SER A 212 -0.14 24.73 -16.28
C SER A 212 -0.39 25.25 -17.67
N LEU A 213 -1.67 25.41 -18.00
CA LEU A 213 -2.20 25.86 -19.29
C LEU A 213 -1.61 27.19 -19.82
N ASN A 214 -0.70 27.88 -19.11
CA ASN A 214 -0.11 29.15 -19.56
C ASN A 214 1.30 29.41 -18.98
N GLY A 215 2.27 28.52 -19.23
CA GLY A 215 3.69 28.79 -19.00
C GLY A 215 4.39 27.70 -18.22
N GLY A 216 4.85 26.66 -18.94
CA GLY A 216 5.40 25.41 -18.40
C GLY A 216 6.43 25.62 -17.28
N ARG A 217 5.96 25.48 -16.04
CA ARG A 217 6.83 25.34 -14.88
C ARG A 217 7.26 23.89 -14.79
N HIS A 218 8.53 23.67 -14.50
CA HIS A 218 9.07 22.33 -14.23
C HIS A 218 9.62 22.28 -12.82
N LEU A 219 9.55 21.10 -12.21
CA LEU A 219 10.20 20.80 -10.94
C LEU A 219 11.38 19.90 -11.21
N ASN A 220 12.53 20.29 -10.69
CA ASN A 220 13.73 19.46 -10.73
C ASN A 220 13.78 18.66 -9.44
N ILE A 221 13.55 17.35 -9.55
CA ILE A 221 13.53 16.44 -8.42
C ILE A 221 14.93 15.82 -8.30
N PRO A 222 15.73 16.18 -7.27
CA PRO A 222 17.10 15.71 -7.13
C PRO A 222 17.20 14.19 -7.04
N SER A 223 18.28 13.63 -7.58
CA SER A 223 18.51 12.18 -7.52
C SER A 223 18.70 11.64 -6.11
N CYS A 224 19.23 12.44 -5.17
CA CYS A 224 19.30 12.04 -3.76
C CYS A 224 17.91 11.75 -3.18
N ILE A 225 16.92 12.64 -3.39
CA ILE A 225 15.55 12.46 -2.90
C ILE A 225 14.90 11.24 -3.55
N ARG A 226 15.13 11.06 -4.85
CA ARG A 226 14.56 9.94 -5.63
C ARG A 226 15.07 8.58 -5.18
N GLU A 227 16.37 8.48 -4.87
CA GLU A 227 17.03 7.26 -4.41
C GLU A 227 16.72 6.94 -2.94
N LEU A 228 16.62 7.98 -2.11
CA LEU A 228 16.34 7.85 -0.67
C LEU A 228 14.84 7.86 -0.33
N ALA A 229 13.95 7.97 -1.33
CA ALA A 229 12.51 8.09 -1.10
C ALA A 229 11.94 6.96 -0.22
N ALA A 230 12.44 5.73 -0.38
CA ALA A 230 12.01 4.57 0.39
C ALA A 230 12.80 4.35 1.69
N GLU A 231 13.89 5.08 1.90
CA GLU A 231 14.77 4.95 3.07
C GLU A 231 14.04 5.18 4.41
N PRO A 232 13.05 6.10 4.53
CA PRO A 232 12.24 6.25 5.74
C PRO A 232 11.52 4.98 6.23
N LEU A 233 11.38 3.96 5.38
CA LEU A 233 10.77 2.67 5.76
C LEU A 233 11.78 1.72 6.43
N PHE A 234 13.08 1.99 6.26
CA PHE A 234 14.21 1.15 6.67
C PHE A 234 15.16 1.84 7.64
N THR A 235 15.09 3.16 7.78
CA THR A 235 15.82 3.91 8.81
C THR A 235 15.16 3.74 10.16
N SER A 236 15.96 3.29 11.12
CA SER A 236 15.53 3.18 12.50
C SER A 236 15.32 4.57 13.10
N ASP A 237 14.06 4.92 13.39
CA ASP A 237 13.74 5.99 14.33
C ASP A 237 14.21 5.60 15.76
N ASN A 238 13.97 6.46 16.76
CA ASN A 238 14.33 6.22 18.17
C ASN A 238 13.84 4.87 18.74
N ASP A 239 12.76 4.31 18.19
CA ASP A 239 12.18 3.03 18.64
C ASP A 239 12.74 1.80 17.90
N HIS A 240 13.67 2.01 16.96
CA HIS A 240 14.26 0.97 16.11
C HIS A 240 13.20 0.10 15.41
N ILE A 241 12.09 0.72 14.97
CA ILE A 241 11.02 0.07 14.23
C ILE A 241 11.18 0.42 12.74
N THR A 242 11.31 -0.62 11.93
CA THR A 242 11.49 -0.58 10.48
C THR A 242 10.74 -1.78 9.90
N ILE A 243 10.50 -1.81 8.59
CA ILE A 243 9.86 -2.98 7.97
C ILE A 243 10.68 -4.26 8.26
N ALA A 244 12.00 -4.18 8.15
CA ALA A 244 12.89 -5.31 8.40
C ALA A 244 12.85 -5.79 9.86
N THR A 245 12.84 -4.88 10.83
CA THR A 245 12.76 -5.26 12.26
C THR A 245 11.38 -5.81 12.61
N MET A 246 10.31 -5.30 11.99
CA MET A 246 8.96 -5.86 12.15
C MET A 246 8.86 -7.28 11.59
N VAL A 247 9.47 -7.57 10.43
CA VAL A 247 9.56 -8.94 9.90
C VAL A 247 10.21 -9.86 10.94
N LEU A 248 11.37 -9.45 11.47
CA LEU A 248 12.08 -10.24 12.49
C LEU A 248 11.27 -10.43 13.76
N ARG A 249 10.60 -9.37 14.26
CA ARG A 249 9.74 -9.44 15.44
C ARG A 249 8.56 -10.39 15.23
N SER A 250 7.93 -10.36 14.04
CA SER A 250 6.84 -11.27 13.69
C SER A 250 7.28 -12.73 13.67
N ILE A 251 8.45 -13.01 13.08
CA ILE A 251 9.03 -14.37 13.09
C ILE A 251 9.37 -14.81 14.52
N LEU A 252 9.97 -13.94 15.33
CA LEU A 252 10.31 -14.24 16.73
C LEU A 252 9.07 -14.44 17.61
N ALA A 253 7.98 -13.72 17.36
CA ALA A 253 6.72 -13.90 18.06
C ALA A 253 5.97 -15.17 17.63
N SER A 254 6.29 -15.71 16.44
CA SER A 254 5.70 -16.96 15.95
C SER A 254 6.22 -18.18 16.74
N PRO A 255 5.39 -19.23 16.91
CA PRO A 255 5.83 -20.50 17.50
C PRO A 255 7.04 -21.06 16.74
N ILE A 256 7.96 -21.70 17.47
CA ILE A 256 9.25 -22.18 16.92
C ILE A 256 9.05 -23.08 15.70
N ASP A 257 8.04 -23.95 15.74
CA ASP A 257 7.74 -24.93 14.69
C ASP A 257 7.32 -24.26 13.36
N VAL A 258 6.81 -23.03 13.41
CA VAL A 258 6.32 -22.29 12.24
C VAL A 258 7.39 -21.35 11.66
N ARG A 259 8.47 -21.07 12.39
CA ARG A 259 9.52 -20.12 11.94
C ARG A 259 10.30 -20.59 10.72
N SER A 260 10.35 -21.90 10.51
CA SER A 260 10.98 -22.52 9.34
C SER A 260 9.92 -23.34 8.62
N SER A 261 9.37 -22.79 7.55
CA SER A 261 8.55 -23.58 6.64
C SER A 261 9.47 -24.54 5.87
N ARG A 262 9.34 -25.84 6.12
CA ARG A 262 10.04 -26.90 5.37
C ARG A 262 9.16 -27.51 4.26
N THR A 263 8.16 -26.76 3.81
CA THR A 263 7.31 -27.11 2.67
C THR A 263 8.05 -26.95 1.37
#